data_AF-A0A225DDD2-F1
#
_entry.id   AF-A0A225DDD2-F1
#
_cell.length_a   1.000
_cell.length_b   1.000
_cell.length_c   1.000
_cell.angle_alpha   90.00
_cell.angle_beta   90.00
_cell.angle_gamma   90.00
#
_symmetry.space_group_name_H-M   'P 1'
#
loop_
_entity.id
_entity.type
_entity.pdbx_description
1 polymer ?
#
loop_
_entity_poly.entity_id
_entity_poly.type
_entity_poly.pdbx_seq_one_letter_code
_entity_poly.pdbx_strand_id
1 'polypeptide(L)'
;MDAKTRRQLLRESDFGRQFGWAVEWNGRVIARLEDPVWDSDSQFWHSYELVPATDEPAERASLFDPEFWETHLEELTYRNLRLGEVATFAFPGIRIFDKQGRVRMRGLYLTEDDK
;
A
#
# COMPACT_ATOMS: atom_id res chain seq x y z
N MET A 1 -19.57 -13.61 20.68
CA MET A 1 -18.80 -13.57 19.42
C MET A 1 -17.35 -13.62 19.83
N ASP A 2 -16.66 -14.73 19.54
CA ASP A 2 -15.23 -14.81 19.79
C ASP A 2 -14.50 -13.84 18.87
N ALA A 3 -13.53 -13.11 19.43
CA ALA A 3 -12.67 -12.24 18.64
C ALA A 3 -11.84 -13.11 17.69
N LYS A 4 -11.85 -12.77 16.39
CA LYS A 4 -10.98 -13.43 15.40
C LYS A 4 -9.52 -13.23 15.82
N THR A 5 -8.73 -14.31 15.73
CA THR A 5 -7.28 -14.21 15.96
C THR A 5 -6.61 -13.38 14.86
N ARG A 6 -5.47 -12.75 15.15
CA ARG A 6 -4.67 -12.03 14.14
C ARG A 6 -4.40 -12.89 12.91
N ARG A 7 -3.99 -14.14 13.12
CA ARG A 7 -3.74 -15.12 12.06
C ARG A 7 -4.96 -15.34 11.16
N GLN A 8 -6.14 -15.47 11.76
CA GLN A 8 -7.39 -15.61 11.01
C GLN A 8 -7.69 -14.34 10.19
N LEU A 9 -7.53 -13.16 10.78
CA LEU A 9 -7.72 -11.88 10.08
C LEU A 9 -6.79 -11.76 8.88
N LEU A 10 -5.52 -12.14 9.01
CA LEU A 10 -4.57 -12.12 7.90
C LEU A 10 -5.02 -13.02 6.75
N ARG A 11 -5.38 -14.28 7.02
CA ARG A 11 -5.79 -15.22 5.96
C ARG A 11 -7.04 -14.75 5.21
N GLU A 12 -8.03 -14.26 5.95
CA GLU A 12 -9.30 -13.81 5.37
C GLU A 12 -9.16 -12.51 4.56
N SER A 13 -8.11 -11.71 4.82
CA SER A 13 -7.87 -10.41 4.18
C SER A 13 -6.76 -10.41 3.13
N ASP A 14 -6.36 -11.61 2.66
CA ASP A 14 -5.18 -11.78 1.81
C ASP A 14 -3.94 -11.09 2.39
N PHE A 15 -3.59 -11.51 3.61
CA PHE A 15 -2.45 -11.00 4.38
C PHE A 15 -2.50 -9.48 4.59
N GLY A 16 -3.69 -8.94 4.82
CA GLY A 16 -3.95 -7.53 5.07
C GLY A 16 -4.20 -6.69 3.83
N ARG A 17 -4.02 -7.23 2.60
CA ARG A 17 -4.23 -6.48 1.36
C ARG A 17 -5.63 -5.89 1.25
N GLN A 18 -6.64 -6.66 1.63
CA GLN A 18 -8.04 -6.23 1.55
C GLN A 18 -8.43 -5.16 2.57
N PHE A 19 -7.59 -4.89 3.57
CA PHE A 19 -7.83 -3.81 4.53
C PHE A 19 -7.36 -2.44 4.03
N GLY A 20 -6.61 -2.39 2.93
CA GLY A 20 -5.99 -1.17 2.45
C GLY A 20 -4.82 -0.70 3.34
N TRP A 21 -4.10 0.30 2.82
CA TRP A 21 -2.83 0.74 3.39
C TRP A 21 -2.71 2.24 3.39
N ALA A 22 -2.32 2.83 4.51
CA ALA A 22 -1.85 4.19 4.57
C ALA A 22 -0.44 4.27 3.99
N VAL A 23 -0.21 5.26 3.13
CA VAL A 23 1.11 5.70 2.69
C VAL A 23 1.50 6.87 3.59
N GLU A 24 2.56 6.69 4.36
CA GLU A 24 3.10 7.68 5.28
C GLU A 24 4.39 8.26 4.72
N TRP A 25 4.52 9.59 4.75
CA TRP A 25 5.74 10.33 4.41
C TRP A 25 5.99 11.38 5.49
N ASN A 26 7.21 11.44 6.02
CA ASN A 26 7.56 12.32 7.15
C ASN A 26 6.61 12.19 8.35
N GLY A 27 6.16 10.95 8.65
CA GLY A 27 5.25 10.65 9.76
C GLY A 27 3.80 11.09 9.55
N ARG A 28 3.43 11.57 8.36
CA ARG A 28 2.07 11.97 7.99
C ARG A 28 1.49 11.03 6.94
N VAL A 29 0.23 10.66 7.08
CA VAL A 29 -0.51 9.95 6.02
C VAL A 29 -0.73 10.90 4.84
N ILE A 30 -0.16 10.57 3.69
CA ILE A 30 -0.27 11.35 2.45
C ILE A 30 -1.25 10.74 1.46
N ALA A 31 -1.47 9.42 1.53
CA ALA A 31 -2.42 8.72 0.69
C ALA A 31 -2.90 7.41 1.32
N ARG A 32 -3.92 6.82 0.72
CA ARG A 32 -4.37 5.45 0.96
C ARG A 32 -4.27 4.64 -0.33
N LEU A 33 -3.89 3.38 -0.19
CA LEU A 33 -3.91 2.36 -1.24
C LEU A 33 -5.06 1.40 -0.96
N GLU A 34 -6.04 1.38 -1.84
CA GLU A 34 -7.30 0.67 -1.66
C GLU A 34 -7.60 -0.25 -2.86
N ASP A 35 -8.64 -1.09 -2.73
CA ASP A 35 -9.15 -1.96 -3.80
C ASP A 35 -8.08 -2.87 -4.46
N PRO A 36 -7.32 -3.71 -3.74
CA PRO A 36 -6.21 -4.46 -4.34
C PRO A 36 -6.65 -5.33 -5.53
N VAL A 37 -5.95 -5.20 -6.65
CA VAL A 37 -6.10 -6.08 -7.83
C VAL A 37 -4.80 -6.85 -8.03
N TRP A 38 -4.85 -8.18 -8.05
CA TRP A 38 -3.69 -9.00 -8.38
C TRP A 38 -3.36 -8.89 -9.87
N ASP A 39 -2.10 -8.59 -10.19
CA ASP A 39 -1.60 -8.49 -11.57
C ASP A 39 -1.23 -9.89 -12.07
N SER A 40 -2.13 -10.52 -12.85
CA SER A 40 -1.90 -11.87 -13.39
C SER A 40 -0.75 -11.94 -14.40
N ASP A 41 -0.43 -10.83 -15.05
CA ASP A 41 0.61 -10.77 -16.08
C ASP A 41 1.99 -10.54 -15.45
N SER A 42 2.03 -10.00 -14.23
CA SER A 42 3.24 -9.75 -13.47
C SER A 42 3.14 -10.41 -12.10
N GLN A 43 3.49 -11.70 -12.07
CA GLN A 43 3.56 -12.50 -10.84
C GLN A 43 4.23 -11.68 -9.72
N PHE A 44 3.63 -11.70 -8.52
CA PHE A 44 4.04 -10.96 -7.31
C PHE A 44 3.62 -9.48 -7.20
N TRP A 45 2.95 -8.90 -8.19
CA TRP A 45 2.49 -7.50 -8.14
C TRP A 45 0.99 -7.40 -7.83
N HIS A 46 0.62 -6.34 -7.13
CA HIS A 46 -0.77 -5.92 -6.95
C HIS A 46 -0.88 -4.45 -7.34
N SER A 47 -1.98 -4.06 -7.98
CA SER A 47 -2.28 -2.65 -8.25
C SER A 47 -3.38 -2.14 -7.32
N TYR A 48 -3.20 -0.93 -6.81
CA TYR A 48 -4.09 -0.30 -5.83
C TYR A 48 -4.61 1.03 -6.37
N GLU A 49 -5.86 1.33 -6.06
CA GLU A 49 -6.38 2.69 -6.21
C GLU A 49 -5.65 3.61 -5.23
N LEU A 50 -5.17 4.75 -5.73
CA LEU A 50 -4.50 5.76 -4.94
C LEU A 50 -5.50 6.84 -4.55
N VAL A 51 -5.76 6.95 -3.24
CA VAL A 51 -6.67 7.94 -2.66
C VAL A 51 -5.84 8.97 -1.87
N PRO A 52 -5.60 10.19 -2.39
CA PRO A 52 -4.89 11.23 -1.67
C PRO A 52 -5.53 11.55 -0.31
N ALA A 53 -4.70 11.77 0.71
CA ALA A 53 -5.12 12.18 2.05
C ALA A 53 -4.86 13.68 2.33
N THR A 54 -4.54 14.44 1.28
CA THR A 54 -4.23 15.88 1.34
C THR A 54 -5.24 16.70 0.54
N ASP A 55 -5.58 17.88 1.08
CA ASP A 55 -6.38 18.90 0.40
C ASP A 55 -5.52 19.86 -0.44
N GLU A 56 -4.20 19.85 -0.24
CA GLU A 56 -3.28 20.74 -0.94
C GLU A 56 -3.09 20.27 -2.40
N PRO A 57 -3.45 21.07 -3.42
CA PRO A 57 -3.42 20.62 -4.81
C PRO A 57 -2.02 20.23 -5.32
N ALA A 58 -0.98 20.94 -4.88
CA ALA A 58 0.39 20.66 -5.30
C ALA A 58 0.89 19.31 -4.75
N GLU A 59 0.61 19.04 -3.48
CA GLU A 59 0.92 17.74 -2.86
C GLU A 59 0.08 16.62 -3.48
N ARG A 60 -1.21 16.87 -3.75
CA ARG A 60 -2.03 15.90 -4.47
C ARG A 60 -1.46 15.56 -5.83
N ALA A 61 -1.00 16.55 -6.58
CA ALA A 61 -0.42 16.35 -7.90
C ALA A 61 0.86 15.52 -7.85
N SER A 62 1.74 15.76 -6.86
CA SER A 62 2.99 14.99 -6.71
C SER A 62 2.73 13.51 -6.43
N LEU A 63 1.62 13.15 -5.77
CA LEU A 63 1.27 11.74 -5.54
C LEU A 63 1.01 10.97 -6.84
N PHE A 64 0.64 11.65 -7.93
CA PHE A 64 0.44 11.06 -9.26
C PHE A 64 1.66 11.19 -10.17
N ASP A 65 2.76 11.71 -9.65
CA ASP A 65 4.04 11.83 -10.36
C ASP A 65 4.95 10.66 -10.01
N PRO A 66 5.39 9.83 -10.99
CA PRO A 66 6.34 8.75 -10.73
C PRO A 66 7.62 9.22 -10.00
N GLU A 67 8.12 10.42 -10.31
CA GLU A 67 9.37 10.93 -9.75
C GLU A 67 9.30 11.10 -8.22
N PHE A 68 8.11 11.44 -7.69
CA PHE A 68 7.88 11.52 -6.24
C PHE A 68 8.17 10.19 -5.55
N TRP A 69 7.63 9.09 -6.07
CA TRP A 69 7.77 7.77 -5.46
C TRP A 69 9.19 7.23 -5.59
N GLU A 70 9.86 7.51 -6.72
CA GLU A 70 11.26 7.14 -6.93
C GLU A 70 12.19 7.91 -5.99
N THR A 71 11.97 9.21 -5.84
CA THR A 71 12.80 10.10 -5.02
C THR A 71 12.63 9.81 -3.53
N HIS A 72 11.40 9.55 -3.08
CA HIS A 72 11.09 9.39 -1.66
C HIS A 72 10.93 7.92 -1.22
N LEU A 73 11.31 6.95 -2.07
CA LEU A 73 11.07 5.52 -1.83
C LEU A 73 11.45 5.06 -0.41
N GLU A 74 12.63 5.47 0.08
CA GLU A 74 13.16 5.07 1.38
C GLU A 74 12.49 5.79 2.57
N GLU A 75 11.75 6.87 2.30
CA GLU A 75 11.04 7.70 3.29
C GLU A 75 9.56 7.29 3.41
N LEU A 76 9.07 6.46 2.50
CA LEU A 76 7.69 6.00 2.47
C LEU A 76 7.48 4.79 3.39
N THR A 77 6.46 4.87 4.24
CA THR A 77 6.02 3.76 5.09
C THR A 77 4.62 3.32 4.69
N TYR A 78 4.40 2.01 4.62
CA TYR A 78 3.12 1.41 4.23
C TYR A 78 2.49 0.72 5.44
N ARG A 79 1.46 1.35 6.04
CA ARG A 79 0.80 0.85 7.25
C ARG A 79 -0.57 0.28 6.95
N ASN A 80 -0.84 -0.93 7.42
CA ASN A 80 -2.14 -1.57 7.26
C ASN A 80 -3.21 -0.78 8.02
N LEU A 81 -4.28 -0.37 7.35
CA LEU A 81 -5.30 0.50 7.94
C LEU A 81 -6.06 -0.17 9.09
N ARG A 82 -6.22 -1.50 9.05
CA ARG A 82 -6.99 -2.24 10.06
C ARG A 82 -6.13 -2.72 11.22
N LEU A 83 -4.91 -3.18 10.94
CA LEU A 83 -4.04 -3.81 11.93
C LEU A 83 -2.99 -2.82 12.50
N GLY A 84 -2.75 -1.69 11.85
CA GLY A 84 -1.78 -0.69 12.29
C GLY A 84 -0.31 -1.09 12.08
N GLU A 85 -0.06 -2.25 11.47
CA GLU A 85 1.25 -2.85 11.24
C GLU A 85 1.87 -2.38 9.92
N VAL A 86 3.21 -2.38 9.85
CA VAL A 86 3.95 -1.90 8.67
C VAL A 86 4.37 -3.07 7.77
N ALA A 87 4.17 -2.92 6.47
CA ALA A 87 4.77 -3.82 5.48
C ALA A 87 6.22 -3.42 5.20
N THR A 88 7.17 -4.08 5.88
CA THR A 88 8.60 -3.72 5.87
C THR A 88 9.33 -3.98 4.55
N PHE A 89 8.76 -4.82 3.69
CA PHE A 89 9.35 -5.18 2.39
C PHE A 89 8.54 -4.60 1.22
N ALA A 90 7.65 -3.64 1.48
CA ALA A 90 6.81 -3.05 0.45
C ALA A 90 7.57 -2.02 -0.39
N PHE A 91 7.40 -2.08 -1.71
CA PHE A 91 7.98 -1.12 -2.65
C PHE A 91 7.14 -1.02 -3.94
N PRO A 92 7.14 0.15 -4.62
CA PRO A 92 6.48 0.33 -5.90
C PRO A 92 7.29 -0.27 -7.05
N GLY A 93 6.63 -0.56 -8.16
CA GLY A 93 7.29 -1.07 -9.36
C GLY A 93 8.03 0.01 -10.14
N ILE A 94 8.98 -0.40 -11.00
CA ILE A 94 9.68 0.51 -11.94
C ILE A 94 8.69 1.28 -12.82
N ARG A 95 7.57 0.65 -13.18
CA ARG A 95 6.39 1.36 -13.69
C ARG A 95 5.42 1.48 -12.53
N ILE A 96 5.47 2.63 -11.87
CA ILE A 96 4.71 2.91 -10.64
C ILE A 96 3.20 2.83 -10.91
N PHE A 97 2.73 3.49 -11.97
CA PHE A 97 1.34 3.45 -12.37
C PHE A 97 1.11 2.42 -13.48
N ASP A 98 0.04 1.63 -13.35
CA ASP A 98 -0.45 0.80 -14.45
C ASP A 98 -1.23 1.64 -15.49
N LYS A 99 -1.73 0.98 -16.55
CA LYS A 99 -2.49 1.65 -17.61
C LYS A 99 -3.81 2.29 -17.15
N GLN A 100 -4.27 1.94 -15.95
CA GLN A 100 -5.48 2.46 -15.32
C GLN A 100 -5.17 3.54 -14.27
N GLY A 101 -3.90 3.93 -14.11
CA GLY A 101 -3.48 4.93 -13.13
C GLY A 101 -3.38 4.40 -11.70
N ARG A 102 -3.36 3.08 -11.51
CA ARG A 102 -3.27 2.43 -10.19
C ARG A 102 -1.82 2.19 -9.81
N VAL A 103 -1.50 2.32 -8.53
CA VAL A 103 -0.13 2.16 -8.03
C VAL A 103 0.20 0.67 -7.92
N ARG A 104 1.25 0.24 -8.63
CA ARG A 104 1.74 -1.14 -8.64
C ARG A 104 2.74 -1.33 -7.50
N MET A 105 2.40 -2.23 -6.59
CA MET A 105 3.17 -2.52 -5.38
C MET A 105 3.54 -3.99 -5.29
N ARG A 106 4.71 -4.25 -4.71
CA ARG A 106 5.17 -5.57 -4.29
C ARG A 106 5.47 -5.54 -2.80
N GLY A 107 5.40 -6.69 -2.14
CA GLY A 107 5.74 -6.81 -0.71
C GLY A 107 4.69 -6.24 0.25
N LEU A 108 3.55 -5.80 -0.26
CA LEU A 108 2.52 -5.09 0.47
C LEU A 108 1.56 -6.07 1.16
N TYR A 109 2.08 -6.80 2.15
CA TYR A 109 1.39 -7.82 2.94
C TYR A 109 2.06 -7.99 4.30
N LEU A 110 1.32 -8.52 5.27
CA LEU A 110 1.83 -8.86 6.60
C LEU A 110 2.14 -10.36 6.69
N THR A 111 3.10 -10.73 7.52
CA THR A 111 3.44 -12.13 7.79
C THR A 111 2.70 -12.65 9.03
N GLU A 112 2.42 -13.96 9.05
CA GLU A 112 1.90 -14.63 10.26
C GLU A 112 2.93 -14.60 11.39
N ASP A 113 4.23 -14.61 11.05
CA ASP A 113 5.33 -14.58 11.99
C ASP A 113 5.73 -13.13 12.33
N ASP A 114 5.88 -12.84 13.62
CA ASP A 114 6.55 -11.65 14.13
C ASP A 114 8.06 -11.89 13.99
N LYS A 115 8.72 -11.23 13.04
CA LYS A 115 10.19 -11.24 12.95
C LYS A 115 10.79 -10.15 13.83
#